data_AF-Q5DAU6-F1
#
_entry.id   AF-Q5DAU6-F1
#
_cell.length_a   1.000
_cell.length_b   1.000
_cell.length_c   1.000
_cell.angle_alpha   90.00
_cell.angle_beta   90.00
_cell.angle_gamma   90.00
#
_symmetry.space_group_name_H-M   'P 1'
#
loop_
_entity.id
_entity.type
_entity.pdbx_description
1 polymer ?
#
loop_
_entity_poly.entity_id
_entity_poly.type
_entity_poly.pdbx_seq_one_letter_code
_entity_poly.pdbx_strand_id
1 'polypeptide(L)'
;MEAISASRIDHEHERNRRHELTESWNKETHLIAIDKFEKLLKALIDKQTCKLAEFENEQMKSLTKLKANVDEVATLAEQMITEKNLDDKIDEIMNSDVVDYNFVVDYKGNIVRGTKPLEYKSHELHVEENVQDDPLSATS
;
A
#
# COMPACT_ATOMS: atom_id res chain seq x y z
N MET A 1 -58.10 20.12 62.51
CA MET A 1 -56.71 20.26 62.04
C MET A 1 -56.03 18.92 61.75
N GLU A 2 -56.46 17.80 62.36
CA GLU A 2 -55.84 16.47 62.18
C GLU A 2 -55.96 15.87 60.76
N ALA A 3 -57.07 16.09 60.05
CA ALA A 3 -57.27 15.55 58.69
C ALA A 3 -56.32 16.17 57.65
N ILE A 4 -55.94 17.44 57.83
CA ILE A 4 -55.01 18.14 56.93
C ILE A 4 -53.58 17.64 57.16
N SER A 5 -53.21 17.35 58.41
CA SER A 5 -51.91 16.73 58.74
C SER A 5 -51.80 15.30 58.23
N ALA A 6 -52.85 14.48 58.35
CA ALA A 6 -52.84 13.10 57.85
C ALA A 6 -52.69 13.05 56.31
N SER A 7 -53.46 13.87 55.59
CA SER A 7 -53.33 14.00 54.13
C SER A 7 -51.94 14.46 53.69
N ARG A 8 -51.31 15.39 54.41
CA ARG A 8 -49.95 15.87 54.11
C ARG A 8 -48.88 14.80 54.35
N ILE A 9 -49.03 14.01 55.41
CA ILE A 9 -48.14 12.88 55.72
C ILE A 9 -48.26 11.78 54.65
N ASP A 10 -49.47 11.46 54.20
CA ASP A 10 -49.70 10.49 53.12
C ASP A 10 -49.07 10.92 51.78
N HIS A 11 -49.17 12.21 51.44
CA HIS A 11 -48.53 12.75 50.24
C HIS A 11 -47.00 12.72 50.31
N GLU A 12 -46.42 12.91 51.50
CA GLU A 12 -44.98 12.86 51.72
C GLU A 12 -44.44 11.42 51.65
N HIS A 13 -45.17 10.45 52.21
CA HIS A 13 -44.85 9.03 52.07
C HIS A 13 -44.91 8.57 50.61
N GLU A 14 -45.96 8.94 49.87
CA GLU A 14 -46.07 8.57 48.45
C GLU A 14 -45.01 9.28 47.57
N ARG A 15 -44.56 10.49 47.96
CA ARG A 15 -43.43 11.15 47.30
C ARG A 15 -42.13 10.39 47.54
N ASN A 16 -41.86 9.99 48.78
CA ASN A 16 -40.64 9.26 49.13
C ASN A 16 -40.60 7.89 48.45
N ARG A 17 -41.73 7.16 48.43
CA ARG A 17 -41.87 5.89 47.71
C ARG A 17 -41.54 6.03 46.22
N ARG A 18 -42.06 7.07 45.55
CA ARG A 18 -41.77 7.35 44.13
C ARG A 18 -40.31 7.71 43.91
N HIS A 19 -39.69 8.44 44.84
CA HIS A 19 -38.27 8.78 44.77
C HIS A 19 -37.39 7.53 44.90
N GLU A 20 -37.67 6.66 45.87
CA GLU A 20 -36.94 5.40 46.06
C GLU A 20 -37.06 4.48 44.85
N LEU A 21 -38.26 4.38 44.26
CA LEU A 21 -38.47 3.62 43.03
C LEU A 21 -37.72 4.21 41.83
N THR A 22 -37.65 5.55 41.74
CA THR A 22 -36.89 6.22 40.68
C THR A 22 -35.39 5.98 40.86
N GLU A 23 -34.89 6.03 42.10
CA GLU A 23 -33.50 5.71 42.39
C GLU A 23 -33.12 4.27 42.07
N SER A 24 -33.99 3.30 42.37
CA SER A 24 -33.70 1.89 42.03
C SER A 24 -33.64 1.71 40.52
N TRP A 25 -34.58 2.27 39.77
CA TRP A 25 -34.57 2.25 38.30
C TRP A 25 -33.35 2.95 37.70
N ASN A 26 -32.95 4.09 38.27
CA ASN A 26 -31.75 4.80 37.83
C ASN A 26 -30.49 3.97 38.09
N LYS A 27 -30.39 3.30 39.24
CA LYS A 27 -29.26 2.41 39.57
C LYS A 27 -29.20 1.21 38.60
N GLU A 28 -30.33 0.56 38.34
CA GLU A 28 -30.41 -0.55 37.38
C GLU A 28 -30.02 -0.10 35.96
N THR A 29 -30.58 1.02 35.51
CA THR A 29 -30.27 1.58 34.18
C THR A 29 -28.80 1.96 34.06
N HIS A 30 -28.22 2.54 35.10
CA HIS A 30 -26.81 2.91 35.14
C HIS A 30 -25.89 1.68 35.04
N LEU A 31 -26.22 0.59 35.75
CA LEU A 31 -25.45 -0.66 35.66
C LEU A 31 -25.48 -1.26 34.25
N ILE A 32 -26.65 -1.26 33.58
CA ILE A 32 -26.79 -1.73 32.21
C ILE A 32 -25.99 -0.84 31.24
N ALA A 33 -26.00 0.47 31.46
CA ALA A 33 -25.25 1.41 30.63
C ALA A 33 -23.73 1.22 30.76
N ILE A 34 -23.22 0.97 31.97
CA ILE A 34 -21.78 0.71 32.19
C ILE A 34 -21.31 -0.49 31.37
N ASP A 35 -21.98 -1.64 31.45
CA ASP A 35 -21.58 -2.84 30.71
C ASP A 35 -21.50 -2.58 29.19
N LYS A 36 -22.44 -1.80 28.66
CA LYS A 36 -22.42 -1.39 27.25
C LYS A 36 -21.21 -0.50 26.94
N PHE A 37 -20.91 0.49 27.79
CA PHE A 37 -19.78 1.38 27.59
C PHE A 37 -18.44 0.66 27.75
N GLU A 38 -18.32 -0.28 28.69
CA GLU A 38 -17.11 -1.09 28.86
C GLU A 38 -16.83 -1.95 27.63
N LYS A 39 -17.86 -2.60 27.06
CA LYS A 39 -17.74 -3.35 25.81
C LYS A 39 -17.30 -2.47 24.64
N LEU A 40 -17.89 -1.29 24.53
CA LEU A 40 -17.54 -0.33 23.47
C LEU A 40 -16.11 0.18 23.65
N LEU A 41 -15.72 0.53 24.87
CA LEU A 41 -14.36 0.97 25.20
C LEU A 41 -13.34 -0.12 24.85
N LYS A 42 -13.61 -1.38 25.23
CA LYS A 42 -12.75 -2.51 24.88
C LYS A 42 -12.60 -2.66 23.37
N ALA A 43 -13.70 -2.60 22.61
CA ALA A 43 -13.66 -2.68 21.16
C ALA A 43 -12.87 -1.52 20.52
N LEU A 44 -12.96 -0.31 21.08
CA LEU A 44 -12.17 0.84 20.62
C LEU A 44 -10.68 0.67 20.92
N ILE A 45 -10.34 0.16 22.12
CA ILE A 45 -8.96 -0.13 22.49
C ILE A 45 -8.38 -1.18 21.54
N ASP A 46 -9.07 -2.30 21.34
CA ASP A 46 -8.64 -3.38 20.45
C ASP A 46 -8.44 -2.88 19.00
N LYS A 47 -9.36 -2.03 18.52
CA LYS A 47 -9.22 -1.41 17.19
C LYS A 47 -8.00 -0.49 17.12
N GLN A 48 -7.73 0.28 18.18
CA GLN A 48 -6.61 1.21 18.21
C GLN A 48 -5.28 0.48 18.31
N THR A 49 -5.20 -0.61 19.09
CA THR A 49 -3.99 -1.43 19.21
C THR A 49 -3.65 -2.12 17.89
N CYS A 50 -4.64 -2.65 17.16
CA CYS A 50 -4.41 -3.19 15.81
C CYS A 50 -3.84 -2.14 14.87
N LYS A 51 -4.41 -0.93 14.83
CA LYS A 51 -3.92 0.16 13.98
C LYS A 51 -2.50 0.60 14.34
N LEU A 52 -2.17 0.64 15.63
CA LEU A 52 -0.81 0.98 16.07
C LEU A 52 0.19 -0.07 15.62
N ALA A 53 -0.15 -1.36 15.73
CA ALA A 53 0.71 -2.45 15.26
C ALA A 53 0.92 -2.41 13.73
N GLU A 54 -0.13 -2.11 12.95
CA GLU A 54 -0.03 -1.92 11.50
C GLU A 54 0.89 -0.74 11.16
N PHE A 55 0.70 0.40 11.83
CA PHE A 55 1.52 1.59 11.64
C PHE A 55 3.00 1.35 11.98
N GLU A 56 3.30 0.69 13.10
CA GLU A 56 4.65 0.34 13.49
C GLU A 56 5.33 -0.57 12.46
N ASN A 57 4.59 -1.54 11.91
CA ASN A 57 5.11 -2.42 10.86
C ASN A 57 5.40 -1.67 9.55
N GLU A 58 4.51 -0.76 9.13
CA GLU A 58 4.72 0.09 7.95
C GLU A 58 5.91 1.05 8.11
N GLN A 59 6.04 1.64 9.30
CA GLN A 59 7.17 2.48 9.67
C GLN A 59 8.48 1.68 9.64
N MET A 60 8.49 0.47 10.20
CA MET A 60 9.67 -0.39 10.19
C MET A 60 10.08 -0.76 8.76
N LYS A 61 9.13 -1.16 7.91
CA LYS A 61 9.40 -1.43 6.48
C LYS A 61 9.99 -0.22 5.78
N SER A 62 9.40 0.95 5.97
CA SER A 62 9.87 2.20 5.36
C SER A 62 11.27 2.56 5.82
N LEU A 63 11.55 2.41 7.12
CA LEU A 63 12.87 2.64 7.70
C LEU A 63 13.91 1.65 7.17
N THR A 64 13.58 0.36 7.07
CA THR A 64 14.49 -0.64 6.50
C THR A 64 14.80 -0.36 5.03
N LYS A 65 13.81 0.04 4.24
CA LYS A 65 14.00 0.43 2.84
C LYS A 65 14.87 1.67 2.72
N LEU A 66 14.60 2.69 3.54
CA LEU A 66 15.40 3.91 3.55
C LEU A 66 16.85 3.61 3.93
N LYS A 67 17.07 2.77 4.94
CA LYS A 67 18.42 2.34 5.34
C LYS A 67 19.14 1.62 4.19
N ALA A 68 18.48 0.65 3.54
CA ALA A 68 19.06 -0.05 2.39
C ALA A 68 19.43 0.92 1.25
N ASN A 69 18.57 1.89 0.95
CA ASN A 69 18.86 2.90 -0.07
C ASN A 69 20.03 3.80 0.32
N VAL A 70 20.13 4.20 1.60
CA VAL A 70 21.26 5.01 2.09
C VAL A 70 22.56 4.22 2.01
N ASP A 71 22.54 2.94 2.38
CA ASP A 71 23.69 2.05 2.29
C ASP A 71 24.12 1.86 0.81
N GLU A 72 23.17 1.70 -0.11
CA GLU A 72 23.43 1.63 -1.56
C GLU A 72 24.05 2.94 -2.10
N VAL A 73 23.51 4.09 -1.71
CA VAL A 73 24.09 5.39 -2.10
C VAL A 73 25.48 5.57 -1.50
N ALA A 74 25.73 5.10 -0.28
CA ALA A 74 27.05 5.20 0.35
C ALA A 74 28.10 4.36 -0.39
N THR A 75 27.77 3.16 -0.87
CA THR A 75 28.70 2.34 -1.67
C THR A 75 28.97 2.96 -3.04
N LEU A 76 27.95 3.56 -3.66
CA LEU A 76 28.10 4.28 -4.93
C LEU A 76 28.88 5.59 -4.78
N ALA A 77 28.79 6.24 -3.62
CA ALA A 77 29.49 7.50 -3.33
C ALA A 77 31.02 7.34 -3.41
N GLU A 78 31.56 6.19 -3.00
CA GLU A 78 32.99 5.88 -3.12
C GLU A 78 33.47 5.82 -4.57
N GLN A 79 32.57 5.51 -5.51
CA GLN A 79 32.86 5.42 -6.94
C GLN A 79 32.66 6.75 -7.68
N MET A 80 32.20 7.79 -6.98
CA MET A 80 31.95 9.09 -7.60
C MET A 80 33.25 9.80 -7.98
N ILE A 81 33.19 10.52 -9.09
CA ILE A 81 34.29 11.36 -9.56
C ILE A 81 34.32 12.63 -8.71
N THR A 82 35.48 12.91 -8.13
CA THR A 82 35.81 14.09 -7.35
C THR A 82 36.97 14.82 -8.02
N GLU A 83 37.24 16.07 -7.62
CA GLU A 83 38.34 16.85 -8.19
C GLU A 83 39.71 16.15 -8.08
N LYS A 84 39.88 15.28 -7.07
CA LYS A 84 41.14 14.57 -6.80
C LYS A 84 41.38 13.35 -7.68
N ASN A 85 40.33 12.72 -8.21
CA ASN A 85 40.43 11.48 -9.00
C ASN A 85 40.01 11.68 -10.47
N LEU A 86 39.87 12.94 -10.90
CA LEU A 86 39.38 13.31 -12.23
C LEU A 86 40.31 12.80 -13.34
N ASP A 87 41.60 13.10 -13.24
CA ASP A 87 42.57 12.77 -14.29
C ASP A 87 42.74 11.25 -14.42
N ASP A 88 42.86 10.54 -13.30
CA ASP A 88 42.94 9.07 -13.27
C ASP A 88 41.70 8.42 -13.91
N LYS A 89 40.50 8.97 -13.68
CA LYS A 89 39.25 8.47 -14.25
C LYS A 89 39.12 8.78 -15.75
N ILE A 90 39.63 9.91 -16.21
CA ILE A 90 39.69 10.22 -17.65
C ILE A 90 40.58 9.20 -18.35
N ASP A 91 41.77 8.93 -17.81
CA ASP A 91 42.68 7.94 -18.38
C ASP A 91 42.07 6.53 -18.34
N GLU A 92 41.37 6.15 -17.28
CA GLU A 92 40.65 4.88 -17.20
C GLU A 92 39.58 4.77 -18.28
N ILE A 93 38.74 5.81 -18.47
CA ILE A 93 37.66 5.82 -19.47
C ILE A 93 38.24 5.68 -20.89
N MET A 94 39.31 6.41 -21.20
CA MET A 94 39.92 6.40 -22.53
C MET A 94 40.59 5.07 -22.88
N ASN A 95 41.01 4.31 -21.87
CA ASN A 95 41.61 2.98 -22.03
C ASN A 95 40.61 1.82 -21.84
N SER A 96 39.39 2.11 -21.38
CA SER A 96 38.34 1.11 -21.18
C SER A 96 37.59 0.78 -22.48
N ASP A 97 37.06 -0.44 -22.56
CA ASP A 97 36.17 -0.81 -23.66
C ASP A 97 34.90 0.04 -23.64
N VAL A 98 34.49 0.51 -24.83
CA VAL A 98 33.31 1.35 -24.99
C VAL A 98 32.06 0.58 -24.53
N VAL A 99 31.36 1.15 -23.55
CA VAL A 99 30.11 0.57 -23.05
C VAL A 99 28.96 0.88 -24.03
N ASP A 100 28.45 -0.15 -24.70
CA ASP A 100 27.31 -0.03 -25.62
C ASP A 100 25.97 -0.17 -24.87
N TYR A 101 25.19 0.91 -24.85
CA TYR A 101 23.83 0.93 -24.30
C TYR A 101 22.76 0.64 -25.35
N ASN A 102 23.13 0.35 -26.60
CA ASN A 102 22.16 0.02 -27.63
C ASN A 102 21.55 -1.37 -27.38
N PHE A 103 20.23 -1.39 -27.30
CA PHE A 103 19.45 -2.63 -27.25
C PHE A 103 18.20 -2.50 -28.10
N VAL A 104 17.77 -3.62 -28.66
CA VAL A 104 16.51 -3.75 -29.38
C VAL A 104 15.60 -4.66 -28.57
N VAL A 105 14.29 -4.43 -28.67
CA VAL A 105 13.28 -5.28 -28.03
C VAL A 105 12.55 -6.06 -29.12
N ASP A 106 12.56 -7.38 -29.03
CA ASP A 106 11.81 -8.26 -29.91
C ASP A 106 10.29 -8.12 -29.66
N TYR A 107 9.45 -8.56 -30.61
CA TYR A 107 7.99 -8.58 -30.49
C TYR A 107 7.48 -9.39 -29.26
N LYS A 108 8.32 -10.29 -28.73
CA LYS A 108 8.07 -11.05 -27.49
C LYS A 108 8.49 -10.30 -26.21
N GLY A 109 9.02 -9.08 -26.32
CA GLY A 109 9.52 -8.29 -25.18
C GLY A 109 10.94 -8.64 -24.74
N ASN A 110 11.67 -9.47 -25.50
CA ASN A 110 13.04 -9.87 -25.14
C ASN A 110 14.04 -8.79 -25.54
N ILE A 111 14.93 -8.42 -24.62
CA ILE A 111 16.00 -7.45 -24.86
C ILE A 111 17.17 -8.14 -25.56
N VAL A 112 17.55 -7.63 -26.73
CA VAL A 112 18.67 -8.09 -27.54
C VAL A 112 19.72 -6.98 -27.59
N ARG A 113 20.91 -7.23 -27.06
CA ARG A 113 22.04 -6.29 -27.07
C ARG A 113 22.98 -6.65 -28.22
N GLY A 114 23.55 -5.65 -28.89
CA GLY A 114 24.36 -5.81 -30.11
C GLY A 114 25.57 -6.74 -29.96
N THR A 115 26.04 -7.02 -28.75
CA THR A 115 27.18 -7.91 -28.45
C THR A 115 26.84 -9.41 -28.50
N LYS A 116 25.57 -9.79 -28.67
CA LYS A 116 25.14 -11.18 -28.92
C LYS A 116 24.20 -11.21 -30.14
N PRO A 117 24.71 -11.50 -31.34
CA PRO A 117 23.88 -11.61 -32.53
C PRO A 117 22.79 -12.67 -32.34
N LEU A 118 21.56 -12.36 -32.73
CA LEU A 118 20.50 -13.38 -32.83
C LEU A 118 20.89 -14.39 -33.90
N GLU A 119 20.84 -15.69 -33.60
CA GLU A 119 20.75 -16.71 -34.64
C GLU A 119 19.44 -16.48 -35.40
N TYR A 120 19.57 -15.95 -36.61
CA TYR A 120 18.44 -15.71 -37.49
C TYR A 120 17.91 -17.06 -37.99
N LYS A 121 16.95 -17.66 -37.27
CA LYS A 121 16.11 -18.71 -37.84
C LYS A 121 15.09 -18.03 -38.73
N SER A 122 15.40 -18.02 -40.03
CA SER A 122 14.47 -17.65 -41.09
C SER A 122 13.10 -18.25 -40.79
N HIS A 123 12.16 -17.41 -40.37
CA HIS A 123 10.76 -17.80 -40.42
C HIS A 123 10.43 -17.93 -41.90
N GLU A 124 10.24 -19.17 -42.35
CA GLU A 124 9.57 -19.46 -43.61
C GLU A 124 8.19 -18.80 -43.52
N LEU A 125 8.09 -17.58 -44.06
CA LEU A 125 6.83 -16.97 -44.37
C LEU A 125 6.24 -17.82 -45.50
N HIS A 126 5.27 -18.67 -45.15
CA HIS A 126 4.36 -19.25 -46.13
C HIS A 126 3.61 -18.10 -46.80
N VAL A 127 4.17 -17.60 -47.90
CA VAL A 127 3.45 -16.78 -48.86
C VAL A 127 2.55 -17.75 -49.60
N GLU A 128 1.27 -17.81 -49.22
CA GLU A 128 0.24 -18.40 -50.07
C GLU A 128 0.14 -17.54 -51.33
N GLU A 129 0.79 -18.00 -52.39
CA GLU A 129 0.73 -17.45 -53.73
C GLU A 129 -0.69 -17.73 -54.28
N ASN A 130 -1.61 -16.80 -54.05
CA ASN A 130 -2.91 -16.79 -54.74
C ASN A 130 -2.67 -16.36 -56.19
N VAL A 131 -2.29 -17.32 -57.04
CA VAL A 131 -2.31 -17.17 -58.50
C VAL A 131 -3.77 -17.25 -58.95
N GLN A 132 -4.38 -16.09 -59.19
CA GLN A 132 -5.56 -16.02 -60.06
C GLN A 132 -5.09 -15.90 -61.51
N ASP A 133 -5.10 -17.03 -62.21
CA ASP A 133 -5.04 -17.10 -63.66
C ASP A 133 -6.29 -16.42 -64.26
N ASP A 134 -6.10 -15.40 -65.08
CA ASP A 134 -7.11 -14.95 -66.05
C ASP A 134 -6.47 -14.89 -67.46
N PRO A 135 -7.12 -15.50 -68.48
CA PRO A 135 -6.49 -15.73 -69.78
C PRO A 135 -6.54 -14.52 -70.71
N LEU A 136 -5.48 -14.43 -71.51
CA LEU A 136 -5.24 -13.51 -72.63
C LEU A 136 -6.44 -13.39 -73.59
N SER A 137 -6.83 -12.14 -73.90
CA SER A 137 -7.64 -11.80 -75.07
C SER A 137 -6.84 -10.86 -75.97
N ALA A 138 -6.30 -11.41 -77.06
CA ALA A 138 -5.76 -10.66 -78.19
C ALA A 138 -6.91 -10.25 -79.12
N THR A 139 -6.95 -8.97 -79.53
CA THR A 139 -7.61 -8.55 -80.76
C THR A 139 -6.78 -7.53 -81.50
N SER A 140 -6.71 -7.75 -82.81
CA SER A 140 -5.98 -7.08 -83.88
C SER A 140 -6.22 -5.58 -84.04
#